data_AF-A1RWI7-F1
#
_entry.id   AF-A1RWI7-F1
#
_cell.length_a   1.000
_cell.length_b   1.000
_cell.length_c   1.000
_cell.angle_alpha   90.00
_cell.angle_beta   90.00
_cell.angle_gamma   90.00
#
_symmetry.space_group_name_H-M   'P 1'
#
loop_
_entity.id
_entity.type
_entity.pdbx_description
1 polymer ?
#
loop_
_entity_poly.entity_id
_entity_poly.type
_entity_poly.pdbx_seq_one_letter_code
_entity_poly.pdbx_strand_id
1 'polypeptide(L)'
;MTIVIRSANRTFLSPSPLSSIDKYLHAAANIISFNPLIAPAFEVRGGALELQLHERVTYAVTGDATVLADGEQAETWRAGVAQRSLEVKATGTAYVSIKGLQVSSVEPAQVRPGLSLAAVNPDSVPPKVLQAVKIPAGLKYPQNDWLESVSRLQRHVALVADAVQRGAELVKVKVGGSEYEVWVLELE
;
A
#
# COMPACT_ATOMS: atom_id res chain seq x y z
N MET A 1 -1.59 18.48 1.14
CA MET A 1 -1.00 17.94 -0.09
C MET A 1 -2.06 17.68 -1.16
N THR A 2 -1.78 18.06 -2.40
CA THR A 2 -2.62 17.83 -3.58
C THR A 2 -1.98 16.82 -4.52
N ILE A 3 -2.74 15.83 -4.98
CA ILE A 3 -2.35 14.80 -5.94
C ILE A 3 -3.09 15.09 -7.24
N VAL A 4 -2.37 15.20 -8.35
CA VAL A 4 -2.97 15.45 -9.66
C VAL A 4 -2.90 14.19 -10.51
N ILE A 5 -4.03 13.75 -11.05
CA ILE A 5 -4.06 12.62 -11.97
C ILE A 5 -3.55 13.08 -13.33
N ARG A 6 -2.41 12.55 -13.77
CA ARG A 6 -1.85 12.85 -15.11
C ARG A 6 -2.42 11.95 -16.18
N SER A 7 -2.55 10.67 -15.88
CA SER A 7 -3.17 9.69 -16.77
C SER A 7 -3.95 8.66 -15.95
N ALA A 8 -5.08 8.23 -16.48
CA ALA A 8 -5.91 7.19 -15.88
C ALA A 8 -6.58 6.38 -16.99
N ASN A 9 -6.25 5.10 -17.05
CA ASN A 9 -6.84 4.14 -17.97
C ASN A 9 -7.39 2.97 -17.15
N ARG A 10 -8.71 2.74 -17.27
CA ARG A 10 -9.43 1.73 -16.49
C ARG A 10 -9.17 1.83 -14.97
N THR A 11 -9.04 3.06 -14.50
CA THR A 11 -8.83 3.40 -13.10
C THR A 11 -10.09 3.99 -12.49
N PHE A 12 -10.38 3.58 -11.26
CA PHE A 12 -11.54 4.02 -10.50
C PHE A 12 -11.08 4.48 -9.11
N LEU A 13 -11.73 5.48 -8.54
CA LEU A 13 -11.66 5.72 -7.09
C LEU A 13 -12.60 4.71 -6.43
N SER A 14 -12.04 3.82 -5.64
CA SER A 14 -12.82 2.90 -4.81
C SER A 14 -12.92 3.47 -3.39
N PRO A 15 -14.13 3.79 -2.90
CA PRO A 15 -14.30 4.44 -1.60
C PRO A 15 -14.13 3.47 -0.41
N SER A 16 -14.31 2.16 -0.61
CA SER A 16 -14.13 1.16 0.44
C SER A 16 -13.91 -0.26 -0.13
N PRO A 17 -13.48 -1.23 0.70
CA PRO A 17 -13.41 -2.64 0.29
C PRO A 17 -14.75 -3.20 -0.19
N LEU A 18 -15.88 -2.79 0.40
CA LEU A 18 -17.19 -3.37 0.07
C LEU A 18 -17.67 -3.04 -1.35
N SER A 19 -17.21 -1.91 -1.89
CA SER A 19 -17.49 -1.47 -3.26
C SER A 19 -16.42 -1.88 -4.27
N SER A 20 -15.38 -2.57 -3.82
CA SER A 20 -14.23 -2.98 -4.63
C SER A 20 -14.46 -4.33 -5.29
N ILE A 21 -13.87 -4.55 -6.47
CA ILE A 21 -13.86 -5.88 -7.11
C ILE A 21 -13.16 -6.90 -6.22
N ASP A 22 -12.08 -6.49 -5.56
CA ASP A 22 -11.31 -7.33 -4.65
C ASP A 22 -11.14 -6.60 -3.32
N LYS A 23 -11.93 -7.05 -2.34
CA LYS A 23 -12.00 -6.48 -0.99
C LYS A 23 -10.67 -6.64 -0.26
N TYR A 24 -9.99 -7.77 -0.46
CA TYR A 24 -8.74 -8.08 0.21
C TYR A 24 -7.63 -7.17 -0.30
N LEU A 25 -7.44 -7.08 -1.61
CA LEU A 25 -6.39 -6.25 -2.19
C LEU A 25 -6.55 -4.77 -1.83
N HIS A 26 -7.79 -4.26 -1.83
CA HIS A 26 -8.10 -2.91 -1.38
C HIS A 26 -7.67 -2.69 0.07
N ALA A 27 -8.19 -3.52 0.99
CA ALA A 27 -7.90 -3.41 2.41
C ALA A 27 -6.40 -3.54 2.67
N ALA A 28 -5.73 -4.48 1.99
CA ALA A 28 -4.30 -4.70 2.10
C ALA A 28 -3.49 -3.48 1.67
N ALA A 29 -3.82 -2.81 0.57
CA ALA A 29 -3.13 -1.60 0.14
C ALA A 29 -3.23 -0.50 1.21
N ASN A 30 -4.40 -0.31 1.81
CA ASN A 30 -4.57 0.65 2.90
C ASN A 30 -3.80 0.28 4.15
N ILE A 31 -3.79 -0.99 4.55
CA ILE A 31 -3.09 -1.43 5.75
C ILE A 31 -1.58 -1.22 5.60
N ILE A 32 -1.03 -1.58 4.44
CA ILE A 32 0.40 -1.43 4.13
C ILE A 32 0.79 0.06 4.11
N SER A 33 -0.09 0.95 3.64
CA SER A 33 0.14 2.40 3.64
C SER A 33 -0.26 3.09 4.96
N PHE A 34 -0.56 2.33 6.03
CA PHE A 34 -0.96 2.84 7.35
C PHE A 34 -2.24 3.68 7.36
N ASN A 35 -3.18 3.35 6.49
CA ASN A 35 -4.55 3.85 6.52
C ASN A 35 -5.49 2.87 7.23
N PRO A 36 -6.65 3.34 7.73
CA PRO A 36 -7.77 2.46 8.06
C PRO A 36 -8.12 1.57 6.87
N LEU A 37 -8.45 0.30 7.10
CA LEU A 37 -8.72 -0.66 6.03
C LEU A 37 -9.84 -0.23 5.06
N ILE A 38 -10.77 0.60 5.55
CA ILE A 38 -11.91 1.15 4.81
C ILE A 38 -11.61 2.47 4.08
N ALA A 39 -10.38 2.98 4.14
CA ALA A 39 -10.01 4.23 3.48
C ALA A 39 -10.13 4.11 1.95
N PRO A 40 -10.32 5.22 1.21
CA PRO A 40 -10.38 5.15 -0.23
C PRO A 40 -9.03 4.76 -0.85
N ALA A 41 -9.08 4.09 -1.99
CA ALA A 41 -7.92 3.71 -2.79
C ALA A 41 -8.24 3.84 -4.29
N PHE A 42 -7.21 3.93 -5.13
CA PHE A 42 -7.40 3.77 -6.57
C PHE A 42 -7.46 2.29 -6.91
N GLU A 43 -8.43 1.90 -7.74
CA GLU A 43 -8.58 0.56 -8.29
C GLU A 43 -8.23 0.60 -9.78
N VAL A 44 -7.17 -0.10 -10.18
CA VAL A 44 -6.70 -0.18 -11.57
C VAL A 44 -7.06 -1.56 -12.12
N ARG A 45 -7.86 -1.60 -13.19
CA ARG A 45 -8.40 -2.84 -13.76
C ARG A 45 -7.77 -3.13 -15.13
N GLY A 46 -6.63 -3.81 -15.16
CA GLY A 46 -5.92 -4.14 -16.41
C GLY A 46 -5.60 -2.89 -17.23
N GLY A 47 -5.04 -1.88 -16.58
CA GLY A 47 -4.87 -0.52 -17.10
C GLY A 47 -3.70 0.20 -16.43
N ALA A 48 -3.74 1.53 -16.38
CA ALA A 48 -2.63 2.32 -15.87
C ALA A 48 -3.10 3.59 -15.13
N LEU A 49 -2.33 3.99 -14.13
CA LEU A 49 -2.50 5.22 -13.37
C LEU A 49 -1.18 5.95 -13.28
N GLU A 50 -1.20 7.25 -13.56
CA GLU A 50 -0.06 8.15 -13.35
C GLU A 50 -0.50 9.32 -12.47
N LEU A 51 0.19 9.48 -11.35
CA LEU A 51 -0.01 10.54 -10.38
C LEU A 51 1.17 11.50 -10.46
N GLN A 52 0.87 12.80 -10.47
CA GLN A 52 1.85 13.82 -10.08
C GLN A 52 1.65 14.17 -8.61
N LEU A 53 2.79 14.23 -7.92
CA LEU A 53 2.89 14.56 -6.51
C LEU A 53 3.64 15.89 -6.35
N HIS A 54 3.19 16.72 -5.41
CA HIS A 54 3.79 18.00 -5.05
C HIS A 54 4.53 17.96 -3.71
N GLU A 55 4.36 16.88 -2.94
CA GLU A 55 5.00 16.63 -1.66
C GLU A 55 5.26 15.12 -1.53
N ARG A 56 6.10 14.74 -0.58
CA ARG A 56 6.37 13.35 -0.26
C ARG A 56 5.10 12.66 0.27
N VAL A 57 4.81 11.48 -0.25
CA VAL A 57 3.69 10.64 0.16
C VAL A 57 4.14 9.22 0.47
N THR A 58 3.53 8.63 1.48
CA THR A 58 3.54 7.19 1.72
C THR A 58 2.48 6.53 0.84
N TYR A 59 2.85 5.46 0.15
CA TYR A 59 1.95 4.70 -0.70
C TYR A 59 2.13 3.20 -0.51
N ALA A 60 1.17 2.43 -1.01
CA ALA A 60 1.32 1.00 -1.22
C ALA A 60 0.56 0.57 -2.47
N VAL A 61 1.07 -0.46 -3.15
CA VAL A 61 0.41 -1.08 -4.30
C VAL A 61 0.26 -2.57 -4.05
N THR A 62 -0.96 -3.11 -4.21
CA THR A 62 -1.27 -4.54 -4.12
C THR A 62 -1.83 -5.05 -5.44
N GLY A 63 -1.88 -6.38 -5.60
CA GLY A 63 -2.27 -7.03 -6.84
C GLY A 63 -1.15 -7.14 -7.87
N ASP A 64 -1.51 -7.51 -9.09
CA ASP A 64 -0.57 -7.77 -10.18
C ASP A 64 -0.28 -6.48 -10.96
N ALA A 65 0.76 -5.78 -10.53
CA ALA A 65 1.17 -4.50 -11.11
C ALA A 65 2.68 -4.31 -11.14
N THR A 66 3.14 -3.46 -12.05
CA THR A 66 4.45 -2.82 -11.97
C THR A 66 4.30 -1.38 -11.48
N VAL A 67 5.27 -0.93 -10.69
CA VAL A 67 5.25 0.39 -10.06
C VAL A 67 6.55 1.11 -10.35
N LEU A 68 6.46 2.37 -10.78
CA LEU A 68 7.57 3.31 -10.79
C LEU A 68 7.25 4.45 -9.82
N ALA A 69 8.11 4.66 -8.83
CA ALA A 69 8.04 5.79 -7.93
C ALA A 69 9.20 6.72 -8.25
N ASP A 70 8.91 7.98 -8.56
CA ASP A 70 9.92 8.98 -8.94
C ASP A 70 10.85 8.51 -10.09
N GLY A 71 10.33 7.67 -10.99
CA GLY A 71 11.06 7.09 -12.12
C GLY A 71 11.86 5.82 -11.80
N GLU A 72 11.90 5.37 -10.54
CA GLU A 72 12.60 4.16 -10.13
C GLU A 72 11.65 2.99 -9.90
N GLN A 73 12.11 1.78 -10.22
CA GLN A 73 11.34 0.56 -10.02
C GLN A 73 11.10 0.31 -8.53
N ALA A 74 9.83 0.24 -8.14
CA ALA A 74 9.41 -0.09 -6.79
C ALA A 74 8.76 -1.48 -6.71
N GLU A 75 8.84 -2.08 -5.53
CA GLU A 75 8.17 -3.36 -5.22
C GLU A 75 6.67 -3.14 -4.90
N THR A 76 5.83 -4.08 -5.33
CA THR A 76 4.46 -4.21 -4.81
C THR A 76 4.44 -4.94 -3.47
N TRP A 77 3.34 -4.85 -2.74
CA TRP A 77 3.15 -5.48 -1.43
C TRP A 77 4.17 -5.02 -0.37
N ARG A 78 4.56 -3.74 -0.46
CA ARG A 78 5.47 -3.06 0.46
C ARG A 78 5.02 -1.61 0.63
N ALA A 79 5.29 -1.02 1.79
CA ALA A 79 5.13 0.41 1.97
C ALA A 79 6.26 1.15 1.24
N GLY A 80 5.90 2.15 0.44
CA GLY A 80 6.83 2.95 -0.35
C GLY A 80 6.66 4.44 -0.08
N VAL A 81 7.62 5.23 -0.57
CA VAL A 81 7.55 6.69 -0.58
C VAL A 81 7.80 7.21 -1.99
N ALA A 82 7.06 8.24 -2.38
CA ALA A 82 7.23 8.94 -3.65
C ALA A 82 7.05 10.45 -3.41
N GLN A 83 7.73 11.30 -4.16
CA GLN A 83 7.70 12.76 -3.95
C GLN A 83 7.29 13.55 -5.20
N ARG A 84 7.51 13.02 -6.40
CA ARG A 84 7.29 13.68 -7.68
C ARG A 84 6.26 12.95 -8.53
N SER A 85 6.37 11.64 -8.64
CA SER A 85 5.47 10.84 -9.46
C SER A 85 5.26 9.44 -8.91
N LEU A 86 4.09 8.89 -9.20
CA LEU A 86 3.78 7.48 -8.99
C LEU A 86 3.06 6.95 -10.22
N GLU A 87 3.67 5.98 -10.88
CA GLU A 87 3.12 5.29 -12.04
C GLU A 87 2.84 3.83 -11.68
N VAL A 88 1.64 3.37 -12.02
CA VAL A 88 1.21 1.99 -11.80
C VAL A 88 0.61 1.45 -13.07
N LYS A 89 1.10 0.29 -13.52
CA LYS A 89 0.54 -0.46 -14.65
C LYS A 89 0.11 -1.83 -14.15
N ALA A 90 -1.17 -2.13 -14.27
CA ALA A 90 -1.76 -3.39 -13.80
C ALA A 90 -2.07 -4.30 -14.98
N THR A 91 -1.68 -5.57 -14.91
CA THR A 91 -2.11 -6.60 -15.87
C THR A 91 -3.45 -7.22 -15.46
N GLY A 92 -3.70 -7.33 -14.15
CA GLY A 92 -4.97 -7.73 -13.55
C GLY A 92 -5.62 -6.59 -12.76
N THR A 93 -6.17 -6.92 -11.59
CA THR A 93 -6.67 -5.91 -10.63
C THR A 93 -5.55 -5.52 -9.68
N ALA A 94 -5.33 -4.22 -9.52
CA ALA A 94 -4.40 -3.67 -8.55
C ALA A 94 -5.02 -2.51 -7.79
N TYR A 95 -4.58 -2.30 -6.54
CA TYR A 95 -5.00 -1.16 -5.73
C TYR A 95 -3.81 -0.30 -5.35
N VAL A 96 -3.98 1.01 -5.48
CA VAL A 96 -2.99 2.00 -5.08
C VAL A 96 -3.58 2.79 -3.92
N SER A 97 -2.98 2.67 -2.75
CA SER A 97 -3.33 3.46 -1.57
C SER A 97 -2.30 4.55 -1.35
N ILE A 98 -2.78 5.77 -1.08
CA ILE A 98 -1.96 6.90 -0.62
C ILE A 98 -2.37 7.23 0.81
N LYS A 99 -1.39 7.40 1.71
CA LYS A 99 -1.66 7.76 3.11
C LYS A 99 -2.50 9.03 3.18
N GLY A 100 -3.63 8.94 3.88
CA GLY A 100 -4.52 10.07 4.12
C GLY A 100 -5.26 10.60 2.90
N LEU A 101 -5.37 9.83 1.82
CA LEU A 101 -6.17 10.17 0.66
C LEU A 101 -7.62 10.51 1.05
N GLN A 102 -8.13 11.62 0.55
CA GLN A 102 -9.50 12.07 0.76
C GLN A 102 -10.28 12.00 -0.54
N VAL A 103 -11.44 11.35 -0.49
CA VAL A 103 -12.38 11.23 -1.60
C VAL A 103 -13.77 11.58 -1.08
N SER A 104 -14.49 12.44 -1.80
CA SER A 104 -15.84 12.88 -1.40
C SER A 104 -16.96 11.96 -1.91
N SER A 105 -16.64 10.99 -2.76
CA SER A 105 -17.61 10.04 -3.32
C SER A 105 -17.81 8.83 -2.40
N VAL A 106 -19.06 8.39 -2.28
CA VAL A 106 -19.43 7.12 -1.63
C VAL A 106 -19.57 5.97 -2.61
N GLU A 107 -19.57 6.26 -3.92
CA GLU A 107 -19.66 5.25 -4.98
C GLU A 107 -18.34 5.19 -5.78
N PRO A 108 -18.00 4.01 -6.34
CA PRO A 108 -16.88 3.90 -7.28
C PRO A 108 -17.06 4.82 -8.47
N ALA A 109 -16.08 5.68 -8.71
CA ALA A 109 -16.12 6.64 -9.81
C ALA A 109 -14.90 6.49 -10.71
N GLN A 110 -15.10 6.52 -12.03
CA GLN A 110 -13.99 6.49 -12.96
C GLN A 110 -13.10 7.74 -12.80
N VAL A 111 -11.80 7.53 -12.73
CA VAL A 111 -10.81 8.60 -12.60
C VAL A 111 -10.56 9.23 -13.96
N ARG A 112 -10.52 10.56 -13.99
CA ARG A 112 -10.21 11.35 -15.20
C ARG A 112 -8.89 12.10 -15.03
N PRO A 113 -8.07 12.21 -16.09
CA PRO A 113 -6.92 13.11 -16.10
C PRO A 113 -7.31 14.54 -15.71
N GLY A 114 -6.42 15.24 -15.01
CA GLY A 114 -6.62 16.58 -14.49
C GLY A 114 -7.39 16.65 -13.16
N LEU A 115 -7.99 15.54 -12.70
CA LEU A 115 -8.59 15.48 -11.37
C LEU A 115 -7.53 15.76 -10.30
N SER A 116 -7.87 16.62 -9.34
CA SER A 116 -7.04 16.92 -8.18
C SER A 116 -7.69 16.36 -6.93
N LEU A 117 -6.91 15.64 -6.12
CA LEU A 117 -7.34 15.02 -4.87
C LEU A 117 -6.46 15.51 -3.73
N ALA A 118 -7.00 15.51 -2.51
CA ALA A 118 -6.26 15.90 -1.32
C ALA A 118 -5.76 14.66 -0.58
N ALA A 119 -4.61 14.80 0.07
CA ALA A 119 -4.13 13.87 1.08
C ALA A 119 -3.73 14.61 2.36
N VAL A 120 -4.13 14.06 3.52
CA VAL A 120 -3.87 14.62 4.85
C VAL A 120 -2.79 13.80 5.56
N ASN A 121 -1.74 14.48 6.03
CA ASN A 121 -0.59 13.86 6.70
C ASN A 121 0.04 12.69 5.90
N PRO A 122 0.34 12.87 4.61
CA PRO A 122 0.76 11.78 3.73
C PRO A 122 2.16 11.21 4.05
N ASP A 123 3.00 11.92 4.80
CA ASP A 123 4.34 11.49 5.23
C ASP A 123 4.44 11.32 6.76
N SER A 124 3.34 10.96 7.41
CA SER A 124 3.28 10.82 8.87
C SER A 124 3.92 9.55 9.43
N VAL A 125 4.33 8.62 8.57
CA VAL A 125 4.90 7.33 9.00
C VAL A 125 6.42 7.43 9.03
N PRO A 126 7.09 7.07 10.14
CA PRO A 126 8.54 7.11 10.24
C PRO A 126 9.23 6.26 9.14
N PRO A 127 10.30 6.77 8.49
CA PRO A 127 10.97 6.05 7.40
C PRO A 127 11.46 4.65 7.76
N LYS A 128 11.95 4.45 8.99
CA LYS A 128 12.40 3.12 9.47
C LYS A 128 11.26 2.09 9.48
N VAL A 129 10.06 2.52 9.86
CA VAL A 129 8.87 1.66 9.86
C VAL A 129 8.45 1.32 8.43
N LEU A 130 8.45 2.29 7.52
CA LEU A 130 8.13 2.06 6.10
C LEU A 130 9.10 1.06 5.45
N GLN A 131 10.39 1.19 5.73
CA GLN A 131 11.41 0.29 5.19
C GLN A 131 11.23 -1.16 5.67
N ALA A 132 10.75 -1.33 6.91
CA ALA A 132 10.54 -2.61 7.57
C ALA A 132 9.28 -3.35 7.11
N VAL A 133 8.22 -2.64 6.73
CA VAL A 133 6.94 -3.26 6.34
C VAL A 133 7.02 -3.84 4.92
N LYS A 134 7.37 -5.12 4.87
CA LYS A 134 7.28 -5.99 3.69
C LYS A 134 6.30 -7.12 3.96
N ILE A 135 5.40 -7.38 3.01
CA ILE A 135 4.39 -8.43 3.19
C ILE A 135 4.92 -9.77 2.64
N PRO A 136 4.97 -10.82 3.48
CA PRO A 136 5.41 -12.14 3.06
C PRO A 136 4.43 -12.77 2.07
N ALA A 137 4.93 -13.62 1.16
CA ALA A 137 4.14 -14.23 0.10
C ALA A 137 2.86 -14.94 0.59
N GLY A 138 2.94 -15.61 1.75
CA GLY A 138 1.78 -16.30 2.35
C GLY A 138 0.65 -15.38 2.84
N LEU A 139 0.90 -14.07 2.95
CA LEU A 139 -0.12 -13.05 3.24
C LEU A 139 -0.54 -12.28 1.97
N LYS A 140 0.02 -12.55 0.79
CA LYS A 140 -0.42 -11.87 -0.45
C LYS A 140 -1.69 -12.49 -1.02
N TYR A 141 -1.91 -13.77 -0.76
CA TYR A 141 -3.03 -14.53 -1.30
C TYR A 141 -3.94 -14.99 -0.14
N PRO A 142 -5.19 -14.49 -0.07
CA PRO A 142 -6.12 -14.92 0.97
C PRO A 142 -6.47 -16.40 0.78
N GLN A 143 -6.43 -17.19 1.85
CA GLN A 143 -6.78 -18.62 1.82
C GLN A 143 -8.17 -18.91 2.40
N ASN A 144 -8.69 -17.99 3.21
CA ASN A 144 -9.96 -18.10 3.94
C ASN A 144 -10.85 -16.87 3.62
N ASP A 145 -11.85 -16.63 4.46
CA ASP A 145 -12.59 -15.36 4.45
C ASP A 145 -11.65 -14.15 4.44
N TRP A 146 -12.03 -13.12 3.68
CA TRP A 146 -11.19 -11.96 3.45
C TRP A 146 -10.97 -11.14 4.74
N LEU A 147 -11.94 -11.11 5.68
CA LEU A 147 -11.78 -10.41 6.97
C LEU A 147 -10.73 -11.10 7.85
N GLU A 148 -10.72 -12.43 7.85
CA GLU A 148 -9.71 -13.20 8.58
C GLU A 148 -8.31 -12.93 7.98
N SER A 149 -8.21 -12.94 6.65
CA SER A 149 -6.96 -12.65 5.93
C SER A 149 -6.49 -11.21 6.21
N VAL A 150 -7.40 -10.24 6.21
CA VAL A 150 -7.13 -8.84 6.59
C VAL A 150 -6.65 -8.75 8.03
N SER A 151 -7.29 -9.46 8.96
CA SER A 151 -6.91 -9.44 10.38
C SER A 151 -5.48 -9.96 10.59
N ARG A 152 -5.10 -11.02 9.86
CA ARG A 152 -3.72 -11.55 9.87
C ARG A 152 -2.72 -10.54 9.32
N LEU A 153 -3.06 -9.86 8.22
CA LEU A 153 -2.22 -8.83 7.62
C LEU A 153 -2.04 -7.62 8.56
N GLN A 154 -3.13 -7.13 9.16
CA GLN A 154 -3.08 -6.03 10.14
C GLN A 154 -2.20 -6.40 11.33
N ARG A 155 -2.34 -7.62 11.86
CA ARG A 155 -1.50 -8.11 12.95
C ARG A 155 -0.03 -8.15 12.55
N HIS A 156 0.29 -8.63 11.35
CA HIS A 156 1.66 -8.64 10.84
C HIS A 156 2.26 -7.22 10.77
N VAL A 157 1.55 -6.27 10.13
CA VAL A 157 2.01 -4.88 10.01
C VAL A 157 2.17 -4.22 11.38
N ALA A 158 1.24 -4.45 12.30
CA ALA A 158 1.32 -3.92 13.66
C ALA A 158 2.52 -4.47 14.44
N LEU A 159 2.78 -5.78 14.36
CA LEU A 159 3.92 -6.42 15.03
C LEU A 159 5.26 -5.91 14.48
N VAL A 160 5.39 -5.76 13.16
CA VAL A 160 6.61 -5.21 12.54
C VAL A 160 6.81 -3.76 12.96
N ALA A 161 5.74 -2.94 12.92
CA ALA A 161 5.83 -1.53 13.31
C ALA A 161 6.21 -1.37 14.79
N ASP A 162 5.59 -2.14 15.70
CA ASP A 162 5.92 -2.13 17.13
C ASP A 162 7.36 -2.56 17.39
N ALA A 163 7.81 -3.66 16.77
CA ALA A 163 9.17 -4.15 16.92
C ALA A 163 10.20 -3.06 16.51
N VAL A 164 10.01 -2.44 15.35
CA VAL A 164 10.90 -1.38 14.85
C VAL A 164 10.88 -0.15 15.76
N GLN A 165 9.69 0.24 16.26
CA GLN A 165 9.57 1.37 17.19
C GLN A 165 10.27 1.12 18.52
N ARG A 166 10.31 -0.14 18.97
CA ARG A 166 11.04 -0.57 20.16
C ARG A 166 12.55 -0.70 19.94
N GLY A 167 13.03 -0.49 18.71
CA GLY A 167 14.46 -0.58 18.36
C GLY A 167 14.91 -1.97 17.91
N ALA A 168 13.98 -2.87 17.56
CA ALA A 168 14.35 -4.18 17.03
C ALA A 168 15.07 -4.04 15.68
N GLU A 169 16.08 -4.88 15.47
CA GLU A 169 16.82 -4.96 14.21
C GLU A 169 16.42 -6.19 13.41
N LEU A 170 16.40 -6.06 12.08
CA LEU A 170 16.14 -7.18 11.18
C LEU A 170 17.43 -7.96 10.98
N VAL A 171 17.45 -9.21 11.43
CA VAL A 171 18.59 -10.12 11.26
C VAL A 171 18.20 -11.31 10.38
N LYS A 172 19.15 -11.79 9.60
CA LYS A 172 19.04 -13.04 8.86
C LYS A 172 19.58 -14.18 9.70
N VAL A 173 18.74 -15.17 9.97
CA VAL A 173 19.10 -16.35 10.77
C VAL A 173 18.90 -17.61 9.96
N LYS A 174 19.72 -18.63 10.24
CA LYS A 174 19.59 -19.95 9.62
C LYS A 174 19.10 -20.95 10.66
N VAL A 175 17.91 -21.51 10.45
CA VAL A 175 17.28 -22.48 11.37
C VAL A 175 16.98 -23.75 10.58
N GLY A 176 17.55 -24.89 11.00
CA GLY A 176 17.30 -26.18 10.35
C GLY A 176 17.71 -26.24 8.87
N GLY A 177 18.69 -25.44 8.45
CA GLY A 177 19.15 -25.37 7.05
C GLY A 177 18.45 -24.31 6.20
N SER A 178 17.33 -23.75 6.67
CA SER A 178 16.57 -22.71 5.97
C SER A 178 16.91 -21.31 6.49
N GLU A 179 16.91 -20.31 5.61
CA GLU A 179 17.14 -18.90 5.97
C GLU A 179 15.82 -18.17 6.27
N TYR A 180 15.84 -17.36 7.33
CA TYR A 180 14.71 -16.57 7.79
C TYR A 180 15.15 -15.14 8.10
N GLU A 181 14.27 -14.17 7.88
CA GLU A 181 14.41 -12.79 8.36
C GLU A 181 13.57 -12.63 9.64
N VAL A 182 14.20 -12.21 10.74
CA VAL A 182 13.57 -12.11 12.06
C VAL A 182 13.90 -10.75 12.68
N TRP A 183 12.90 -10.11 13.29
CA TRP A 183 13.10 -8.92 14.10
C TRP A 183 13.53 -9.33 15.51
N VAL A 184 14.73 -8.91 15.91
CA VAL A 184 15.30 -9.21 17.23
C VAL A 184 15.44 -7.92 18.03
N LEU A 185 14.94 -7.95 19.26
CA LEU A 185 15.09 -6.89 20.24
C LEU A 185 15.97 -7.41 21.37
N GLU A 186 17.06 -6.70 21.67
CA GLU A 186 17.85 -6.96 22.87
C GLU A 186 17.04 -6.52 24.09
N LEU A 187 16.87 -7.42 25.06
CA LEU A 187 16.21 -7.13 26.34
C LEU A 187 17.31 -6.88 27.37
N GLU A 188 17.24 -5.74 28.07
CA GLU A 188 18.08 -5.45 29.24
C GLU A 188 17.79 -6.40 30.41
#